data_AF-A0A377TLN1-F1
#
_entry.id   AF-A0A377TLN1-F1
#
_cell.length_a   1.000
_cell.length_b   1.000
_cell.length_c   1.000
_cell.angle_alpha   90.00
_cell.angle_beta   90.00
_cell.angle_gamma   90.00
#
_symmetry.space_group_name_H-M   'P 1'
#
loop_
_entity.id
_entity.type
_entity.pdbx_description
1 polymer ?
#
loop_
_entity_poly.entity_id
_entity_poly.type
_entity_poly.pdbx_seq_one_letter_code
_entity_poly.pdbx_strand_id
1 'polypeptide(L)'
;MVYEQHKAARHALEKFEAQAAGIVLLTEAQQQALQESLQVLTDEEKALLAQQQSQQQQLQWLTRRDELAQQQQQAATRQQQARQALADAAPALAKLELAQPAAQLRPLWERQQEQTAGLAQTRQRISEVNARLLASTALRARIRQGALRAQQQRQAELADLAQWLAAHERFRLWGQEIAGWRAQFSQLTRDKQQLTAQSTRLATLRQKLATLPASPLTLSADEVAAAIEQQTQSRPLRQRLISLHEQHQLLRKRLRQNAESVQQAQAEQVKLNATLTLRREQYKDKNQHYLDLKALCQREETIKDLESYRDRLEAGKPCPLCGACEHPAIEQYASLTLTDNQRRRDALEKEVAALKEEGLLISGRSRP
;
A
#
# COMPACT_ATOMS: atom_id res chain seq x y z
N MET A 1 -64.25 143.83 96.17
CA MET A 1 -64.77 143.91 94.78
C MET A 1 -63.73 143.63 93.70
N VAL A 2 -62.44 143.47 94.00
CA VAL A 2 -61.51 142.65 93.20
C VAL A 2 -61.31 141.37 94.00
N TYR A 3 -60.64 140.38 93.44
CA TYR A 3 -60.07 139.27 94.19
C TYR A 3 -61.05 138.15 94.58
N GLU A 4 -62.33 138.28 94.21
CA GLU A 4 -63.12 137.16 93.68
C GLU A 4 -62.41 136.47 92.51
N GLN A 5 -61.55 137.20 91.79
CA GLN A 5 -60.60 136.65 90.83
C GLN A 5 -59.44 135.87 91.50
N HIS A 6 -59.11 136.14 92.76
CA HIS A 6 -58.16 135.32 93.53
C HIS A 6 -58.84 134.16 94.25
N LYS A 7 -60.10 134.31 94.63
CA LYS A 7 -60.96 133.17 94.98
C LYS A 7 -61.04 132.17 93.81
N ALA A 8 -61.10 132.66 92.57
CA ALA A 8 -61.06 131.83 91.36
C ALA A 8 -59.65 131.27 91.04
N ALA A 9 -58.59 132.09 91.13
CA ALA A 9 -57.22 131.64 90.88
C ALA A 9 -56.67 130.69 91.98
N ARG A 10 -57.09 130.89 93.23
CA ARG A 10 -56.70 130.04 94.36
C ARG A 10 -57.48 128.72 94.39
N HIS A 11 -58.77 128.71 94.03
CA HIS A 11 -59.48 127.45 93.80
C HIS A 11 -58.91 126.63 92.64
N ALA A 12 -58.29 127.26 91.63
CA ALA A 12 -57.54 126.56 90.59
C ALA A 12 -56.21 125.97 91.12
N LEU A 13 -55.57 126.66 92.07
CA LEU A 13 -54.39 126.18 92.80
C LEU A 13 -54.75 125.00 93.74
N GLU A 14 -55.86 125.09 94.46
CA GLU A 14 -56.41 124.00 95.29
C GLU A 14 -56.76 122.76 94.46
N LYS A 15 -57.12 122.93 93.18
CA LYS A 15 -57.37 121.83 92.25
C LYS A 15 -56.08 121.11 91.81
N PHE A 16 -54.97 121.84 91.66
CA PHE A 16 -53.65 121.23 91.44
C PHE A 16 -53.09 120.61 92.72
N GLU A 17 -53.34 121.21 93.89
CA GLU A 17 -53.03 120.63 95.20
C GLU A 17 -53.83 119.34 95.46
N ALA A 18 -55.10 119.24 95.02
CA ALA A 18 -55.90 118.02 95.18
C ALA A 18 -55.50 116.87 94.23
N GLN A 19 -54.84 117.15 93.11
CA GLN A 19 -54.41 116.12 92.14
C GLN A 19 -52.96 115.63 92.37
N ALA A 20 -52.08 116.46 92.94
CA ALA A 20 -50.71 116.10 93.34
C ALA A 20 -50.54 115.82 94.85
N ALA A 21 -51.57 116.06 95.67
CA ALA A 21 -51.82 115.25 96.87
C ALA A 21 -52.12 113.78 96.51
N GLY A 22 -52.34 113.48 95.22
CA GLY A 22 -52.16 112.16 94.63
C GLY A 22 -50.69 111.76 94.60
N ILE A 23 -50.43 110.48 94.86
CA ILE A 23 -49.07 109.91 95.02
C ILE A 23 -48.48 110.32 96.37
N VAL A 24 -48.80 109.53 97.42
CA VAL A 24 -47.95 109.50 98.61
C VAL A 24 -46.60 108.94 98.16
N LEU A 25 -45.71 109.86 97.78
CA LEU A 25 -44.28 109.60 97.71
C LEU A 25 -43.91 109.15 99.11
N LEU A 26 -43.59 107.86 99.25
CA LEU A 26 -42.98 107.32 100.47
C LEU A 26 -41.96 108.34 100.98
N THR A 27 -42.08 108.76 102.24
CA THR A 27 -41.11 109.68 102.84
C THR A 27 -39.72 109.05 102.77
N GLU A 28 -38.65 109.85 102.68
CA GLU A 28 -37.27 109.32 102.62
C GLU A 28 -37.00 108.32 103.73
N ALA A 29 -37.54 108.55 104.93
CA ALA A 29 -37.47 107.62 106.06
C ALA A 29 -38.21 106.28 105.82
N GLN A 30 -39.37 106.28 105.13
CA GLN A 30 -40.09 105.04 104.79
C GLN A 30 -39.44 104.29 103.61
N GLN A 31 -38.86 105.00 102.64
CA GLN A 31 -38.07 104.38 101.57
C GLN A 31 -36.78 103.76 102.13
N GLN A 32 -36.11 104.45 103.06
CA GLN A 32 -34.93 103.92 103.75
C GLN A 32 -35.27 102.70 104.59
N ALA A 33 -36.36 102.72 105.38
CA ALA A 33 -36.77 101.54 106.16
C ALA A 33 -37.17 100.33 105.27
N LEU A 34 -37.80 100.56 104.11
CA LEU A 34 -38.09 99.52 103.13
C LEU A 34 -36.83 99.02 102.40
N GLN A 35 -35.86 99.89 102.12
CA GLN A 35 -34.55 99.51 101.56
C GLN A 35 -33.71 98.72 102.55
N GLU A 36 -33.68 99.12 103.82
CA GLU A 36 -32.99 98.42 104.90
C GLU A 36 -33.61 97.04 105.14
N SER A 37 -34.95 96.94 105.18
CA SER A 37 -35.61 95.63 105.29
C SER A 37 -35.41 94.75 104.05
N LEU A 38 -35.36 95.32 102.84
CA LEU A 38 -34.94 94.60 101.63
C LEU A 38 -33.48 94.14 101.70
N GLN A 39 -32.58 94.95 102.26
CA GLN A 39 -31.18 94.58 102.46
C GLN A 39 -31.03 93.44 103.48
N VAL A 40 -31.74 93.52 104.62
CA VAL A 40 -31.76 92.45 105.62
C VAL A 40 -32.30 91.16 105.00
N LEU A 41 -33.42 91.21 104.30
CA LEU A 41 -34.00 90.01 103.65
C LEU A 41 -33.10 89.46 102.54
N THR A 42 -32.42 90.31 101.77
CA THR A 42 -31.47 89.84 100.73
C THR A 42 -30.19 89.28 101.32
N ASP A 43 -29.72 89.78 102.46
CA ASP A 43 -28.56 89.21 103.16
C ASP A 43 -28.92 87.89 103.87
N GLU A 44 -30.13 87.78 104.43
CA GLU A 44 -30.69 86.52 104.92
C GLU A 44 -30.85 85.49 103.79
N GLU A 45 -31.36 85.91 102.61
CA GLU A 45 -31.47 85.04 101.43
C GLU A 45 -30.09 84.55 100.96
N LYS A 46 -29.09 85.44 100.89
CA LYS A 46 -27.70 85.05 100.56
C LYS A 46 -27.12 84.09 101.58
N ALA A 47 -27.37 84.30 102.87
CA ALA A 47 -26.90 83.41 103.94
C ALA A 47 -27.55 82.03 103.83
N LEU A 48 -28.87 81.96 103.57
CA LEU A 48 -29.59 80.72 103.35
C LEU A 48 -29.14 80.00 102.07
N LEU A 49 -28.88 80.73 100.98
CA LEU A 49 -28.32 80.17 99.75
C LEU A 49 -26.92 79.60 99.98
N ALA A 50 -26.05 80.31 100.71
CA ALA A 50 -24.72 79.80 101.07
C ALA A 50 -24.82 78.55 101.97
N GLN A 51 -25.75 78.55 102.93
CA GLN A 51 -26.00 77.39 103.78
C GLN A 51 -26.54 76.20 102.97
N GLN A 52 -27.46 76.43 102.04
CA GLN A 52 -27.98 75.41 101.12
C GLN A 52 -26.87 74.85 100.23
N GLN A 53 -26.01 75.70 99.66
CA GLN A 53 -24.86 75.27 98.85
C GLN A 53 -23.88 74.42 99.67
N SER A 54 -23.58 74.83 100.90
CA SER A 54 -22.75 74.02 101.81
C SER A 54 -23.38 72.66 102.11
N GLN A 55 -24.69 72.61 102.35
CA GLN A 55 -25.40 71.35 102.60
C GLN A 55 -25.45 70.46 101.35
N GLN A 56 -25.63 71.04 100.15
CA GLN A 56 -25.58 70.31 98.88
C GLN A 56 -24.19 69.70 98.63
N GLN A 57 -23.11 70.45 98.90
CA GLN A 57 -21.75 69.93 98.80
C GLN A 57 -21.49 68.78 99.79
N GLN A 58 -21.99 68.90 101.02
CA GLN A 58 -21.90 67.84 102.02
C GLN A 58 -22.66 66.58 101.59
N LEU A 59 -23.87 66.72 101.03
CA LEU A 59 -24.64 65.60 100.49
C LEU A 59 -23.93 64.95 99.30
N GLN A 60 -23.41 65.74 98.35
CA GLN A 60 -22.63 65.22 97.21
C GLN A 60 -21.40 64.45 97.69
N TRP A 61 -20.70 64.94 98.71
CA TRP A 61 -19.57 64.25 99.30
C TRP A 61 -19.97 62.90 99.94
N LEU A 62 -21.09 62.87 100.67
CA LEU A 62 -21.62 61.62 101.25
C LEU A 62 -21.99 60.62 100.15
N THR A 63 -22.73 61.04 99.12
CA THR A 63 -23.08 60.20 97.98
C THR A 63 -21.83 59.67 97.28
N ARG A 64 -20.83 60.53 97.04
CA ARG A 64 -19.59 60.10 96.38
C ARG A 64 -18.79 59.12 97.23
N ARG A 65 -18.76 59.31 98.55
CA ARG A 65 -18.12 58.37 99.47
C ARG A 65 -18.81 57.01 99.43
N ASP A 66 -20.14 56.99 99.43
CA ASP A 66 -20.92 55.75 99.39
C ASP A 66 -20.78 55.03 98.03
N GLU A 67 -20.72 55.77 96.91
CA GLU A 67 -20.38 55.23 95.58
C GLU A 67 -19.00 54.56 95.55
N LEU A 68 -17.98 55.25 96.09
CA LEU A 68 -16.62 54.71 96.13
C LEU A 68 -16.52 53.48 97.03
N ALA A 69 -17.25 53.47 98.16
CA ALA A 69 -17.36 52.30 99.03
C ALA A 69 -18.01 51.11 98.30
N GLN A 70 -19.09 51.35 97.54
CA GLN A 70 -19.72 50.32 96.71
C GLN A 70 -18.76 49.79 95.63
N GLN A 71 -18.03 50.68 94.93
CA GLN A 71 -17.05 50.27 93.92
C GLN A 71 -15.92 49.43 94.52
N GLN A 72 -15.41 49.83 95.69
CA GLN A 72 -14.40 49.06 96.42
C GLN A 72 -14.92 47.67 96.78
N GLN A 73 -16.16 47.57 97.26
CA GLN A 73 -16.77 46.30 97.63
C GLN A 73 -17.01 45.39 96.41
N GLN A 74 -17.45 45.96 95.28
CA GLN A 74 -17.60 45.24 94.01
C GLN A 74 -16.25 44.74 93.47
N ALA A 75 -15.20 45.56 93.51
CA ALA A 75 -13.85 45.16 93.09
C ALA A 75 -13.28 44.05 93.99
N ALA A 76 -13.47 44.15 95.31
CA ALA A 76 -13.09 43.10 96.25
C ALA A 76 -13.80 41.78 95.96
N THR A 77 -15.11 41.85 95.64
CA THR A 77 -15.90 40.66 95.30
C THR A 77 -15.42 40.02 94.00
N ARG A 78 -15.16 40.81 92.95
CA ARG A 78 -14.61 40.32 91.68
C ARG A 78 -13.22 39.71 91.85
N GLN A 79 -12.37 40.32 92.68
CA GLN A 79 -11.05 39.77 93.00
C GLN A 79 -11.19 38.41 93.71
N GLN A 80 -12.12 38.29 94.65
CA GLN A 80 -12.37 37.05 95.36
C GLN A 80 -12.93 35.97 94.42
N GLN A 81 -13.85 36.31 93.53
CA GLN A 81 -14.36 35.40 92.49
C GLN A 81 -13.26 34.94 91.54
N ALA A 82 -12.37 35.84 91.10
CA ALA A 82 -11.23 35.46 90.26
C ALA A 82 -10.25 34.52 90.99
N ARG A 83 -9.99 34.77 92.29
CA ARG A 83 -9.17 33.88 93.13
C ARG A 83 -9.83 32.51 93.31
N GLN A 84 -11.14 32.47 93.51
CA GLN A 84 -11.90 31.22 93.60
C GLN A 84 -11.85 30.47 92.26
N ALA A 85 -12.09 31.13 91.13
CA ALA A 85 -12.00 30.51 89.81
C ALA A 85 -10.60 29.93 89.51
N LEU A 86 -9.53 30.60 89.96
CA LEU A 86 -8.17 30.07 89.88
C LEU A 86 -7.97 28.85 90.79
N ALA A 87 -8.52 28.87 92.01
CA ALA A 87 -8.46 27.74 92.92
C ALA A 87 -9.27 26.53 92.40
N ASP A 88 -10.45 26.77 91.84
CA ASP A 88 -11.33 25.76 91.23
C ASP A 88 -10.71 25.17 89.96
N ALA A 89 -9.95 25.97 89.19
CA ALA A 89 -9.23 25.53 88.00
C ALA A 89 -7.88 24.84 88.32
N ALA A 90 -7.31 25.06 89.51
CA ALA A 90 -6.04 24.46 89.94
C ALA A 90 -5.96 22.93 89.73
N PRO A 91 -6.98 22.11 90.06
CA PRO A 91 -6.92 20.68 89.78
C PRO A 91 -6.89 20.34 88.28
N ALA A 92 -7.54 21.12 87.42
CA ALA A 92 -7.50 20.92 85.98
C ALA A 92 -6.13 21.31 85.40
N LEU A 93 -5.54 22.41 85.89
CA LEU A 93 -4.20 22.84 85.53
C LEU A 93 -3.15 21.81 85.96
N ALA A 94 -3.23 21.28 87.18
CA ALA A 94 -2.32 20.23 87.66
C ALA A 94 -2.40 18.96 86.80
N LYS A 95 -3.60 18.56 86.34
CA LYS A 95 -3.76 17.43 85.41
C LYS A 95 -3.10 17.71 84.05
N LEU A 96 -3.18 18.95 83.55
CA LEU A 96 -2.53 19.35 82.30
C LEU A 96 -1.01 19.41 82.43
N GLU A 97 -0.48 19.92 83.54
CA GLU A 97 0.96 19.93 83.83
C GLU A 97 1.54 18.53 83.90
N LEU A 98 0.85 17.60 84.57
CA LEU A 98 1.22 16.18 84.59
C LEU A 98 1.17 15.53 83.19
N ALA A 99 0.28 16.01 82.31
CA ALA A 99 0.12 15.48 80.95
C ALA A 99 1.06 16.12 79.91
N GLN A 100 1.65 17.29 80.17
CA GLN A 100 2.62 17.95 79.26
C GLN A 100 3.78 17.06 78.81
N PRO A 101 4.50 16.37 79.71
CA PRO A 101 5.61 15.51 79.28
C PRO A 101 5.13 14.36 78.39
N ALA A 102 3.95 13.78 78.67
CA ALA A 102 3.36 12.76 77.82
C ALA A 102 2.93 13.30 76.45
N ALA A 103 2.40 14.52 76.38
CA ALA A 103 2.06 15.18 75.12
C ALA A 103 3.29 15.46 74.24
N GLN A 104 4.44 15.80 74.84
CA GLN A 104 5.70 15.98 74.10
C GLN A 104 6.23 14.66 73.51
N LEU A 105 5.98 13.52 74.16
CA LEU A 105 6.39 12.20 73.68
C LEU A 105 5.43 11.60 72.63
N ARG A 106 4.20 12.11 72.54
CA ARG A 106 3.15 11.64 71.63
C ARG A 106 3.60 11.50 70.16
N PRO A 107 4.25 12.48 69.50
CA PRO A 107 4.67 12.33 68.10
C PRO A 107 5.71 11.22 67.89
N LEU A 108 6.59 10.99 68.88
CA LEU A 108 7.58 9.91 68.81
C LEU A 108 6.90 8.54 68.95
N TRP A 109 5.92 8.43 69.86
CA TRP A 109 5.12 7.22 70.03
C TRP A 109 4.24 6.93 68.80
N GLU A 110 3.60 7.94 68.21
CA GLU A 110 2.83 7.82 66.96
C GLU A 110 3.73 7.32 65.83
N ARG A 111 4.93 7.91 65.68
CA ARG A 111 5.93 7.44 64.70
C ARG A 111 6.38 6.00 64.97
N GLN A 112 6.54 5.60 66.22
CA GLN A 112 6.88 4.22 66.58
C GLN A 112 5.74 3.26 66.23
N GLN A 113 4.49 3.65 66.48
CA GLN A 113 3.32 2.88 66.07
C GLN A 113 3.25 2.70 64.56
N GLU A 114 3.43 3.77 63.79
CA GLU A 114 3.44 3.70 62.33
C GLU A 114 4.54 2.76 61.81
N GLN A 115 5.75 2.85 62.37
CA GLN A 115 6.86 1.97 62.00
C GLN A 115 6.56 0.51 62.35
N THR A 116 6.01 0.24 63.52
CA THR A 116 5.68 -1.14 63.92
C THR A 116 4.56 -1.72 63.05
N ALA A 117 3.54 -0.93 62.70
CA ALA A 117 2.50 -1.31 61.75
C ALA A 117 3.07 -1.55 60.34
N GLY A 118 3.95 -0.68 59.86
CA GLY A 118 4.63 -0.83 58.56
C GLY A 118 5.53 -2.07 58.50
N LEU A 119 6.22 -2.40 59.59
CA LEU A 119 7.00 -3.63 59.72
C LEU A 119 6.11 -4.88 59.71
N ALA A 120 4.99 -4.84 60.43
CA ALA A 120 4.02 -5.95 60.43
C ALA A 120 3.44 -6.18 59.03
N GLN A 121 3.06 -5.12 58.32
CA GLN A 121 2.57 -5.21 56.94
C GLN A 121 3.64 -5.78 56.00
N THR A 122 4.88 -5.31 56.11
CA THR A 122 5.99 -5.83 55.29
C THR A 122 6.25 -7.31 55.56
N ARG A 123 6.22 -7.74 56.83
CA ARG A 123 6.34 -9.16 57.21
C ARG A 123 5.22 -10.01 56.62
N GLN A 124 3.98 -9.52 56.65
CA GLN A 124 2.85 -10.20 55.99
C GLN A 124 3.08 -10.34 54.49
N ARG A 125 3.44 -9.26 53.79
CA ARG A 125 3.76 -9.29 52.35
C ARG A 125 4.86 -10.29 52.01
N ILE A 126 5.93 -10.34 52.81
CA ILE A 126 7.01 -11.33 52.63
C ILE A 126 6.47 -12.75 52.79
N SER A 127 5.65 -13.01 53.81
CA SER A 127 5.06 -14.34 54.04
C SER A 127 4.15 -14.77 52.88
N GLU A 128 3.36 -13.86 52.32
CA GLU A 128 2.49 -14.12 51.18
C GLU A 128 3.30 -14.42 49.92
N VAL A 129 4.33 -13.63 49.63
CA VAL A 129 5.21 -13.84 48.48
C VAL A 129 5.94 -15.18 48.62
N ASN A 130 6.45 -15.49 49.80
CA ASN A 130 7.09 -16.78 50.07
C ASN A 130 6.11 -17.96 49.89
N ALA A 131 4.88 -17.84 50.39
CA ALA A 131 3.85 -18.86 50.20
C ALA A 131 3.51 -19.06 48.72
N ARG A 132 3.36 -17.97 47.95
CA ARG A 132 3.13 -18.03 46.50
C ARG A 132 4.30 -18.67 45.76
N LEU A 133 5.53 -18.33 46.14
CA LEU A 133 6.72 -18.91 45.53
C LEU A 133 6.81 -20.43 45.80
N LEU A 134 6.59 -20.84 47.05
CA LEU A 134 6.56 -22.26 47.44
C LEU A 134 5.47 -23.01 46.66
N ALA A 135 4.25 -22.48 46.58
CA ALA A 135 3.16 -23.08 45.81
C ALA A 135 3.52 -23.22 44.32
N SER A 136 4.12 -22.19 43.71
CA SER A 136 4.58 -22.23 42.31
C SER A 136 5.69 -23.27 42.09
N THR A 137 6.65 -23.38 43.01
CA THR A 137 7.70 -24.41 42.93
C THR A 137 7.14 -25.83 43.06
N ALA A 138 6.20 -26.04 43.98
CA ALA A 138 5.53 -27.34 44.16
C ALA A 138 4.70 -27.72 42.94
N LEU A 139 3.98 -26.77 42.33
CA LEU A 139 3.23 -26.99 41.09
C LEU A 139 4.16 -27.39 39.93
N ARG A 140 5.27 -26.66 39.74
CA ARG A 140 6.27 -27.00 38.71
C ARG A 140 6.87 -28.39 38.92
N ALA A 141 7.19 -28.74 40.17
CA ALA A 141 7.68 -30.08 40.50
C ALA A 141 6.66 -31.17 40.17
N ARG A 142 5.38 -30.96 40.51
CA ARG A 142 4.30 -31.90 40.20
C ARG A 142 4.11 -32.09 38.70
N ILE A 143 4.11 -30.99 37.92
CA ILE A 143 4.00 -31.05 36.45
C ILE A 143 5.18 -31.83 35.87
N ARG A 144 6.41 -31.54 36.31
CA ARG A 144 7.61 -32.24 35.85
C ARG A 144 7.56 -33.73 36.16
N GLN A 145 7.18 -34.12 37.38
CA GLN A 145 7.04 -35.52 37.76
C GLN A 145 5.94 -36.22 36.94
N GLY A 146 4.81 -35.55 36.70
CA GLY A 146 3.74 -36.09 35.85
C GLY A 146 4.22 -36.33 34.42
N ALA A 147 4.92 -35.37 33.82
CA ALA A 147 5.49 -35.50 32.49
C ALA A 147 6.50 -36.66 32.38
N LEU A 148 7.37 -36.81 33.38
CA LEU A 148 8.37 -37.88 33.43
C LEU A 148 7.71 -39.26 33.54
N ARG A 149 6.68 -39.41 34.38
CA ARG A 149 5.91 -40.67 34.46
C ARG A 149 5.21 -41.00 33.15
N ALA A 150 4.58 -40.02 32.51
CA ALA A 150 3.92 -40.22 31.21
C ALA A 150 4.90 -40.57 30.09
N GLN A 151 6.13 -40.05 30.14
CA GLN A 151 7.19 -40.44 29.21
C GLN A 151 7.62 -41.90 29.44
N GLN A 152 7.86 -42.27 30.71
CA GLN A 152 8.25 -43.63 31.07
C GLN A 152 7.17 -44.66 30.68
N GLN A 153 5.90 -44.34 30.91
CA GLN A 153 4.77 -45.17 30.49
C GLN A 153 4.76 -45.39 28.97
N ARG A 154 4.88 -44.31 28.18
CA ARG A 154 4.95 -44.44 26.71
C ARG A 154 6.15 -45.24 26.24
N GLN A 155 7.31 -45.08 26.88
CA GLN A 155 8.49 -45.87 26.55
C GLN A 155 8.27 -47.36 26.86
N ALA A 156 7.63 -47.68 27.98
CA ALA A 156 7.24 -49.05 28.31
C ALA A 156 6.24 -49.61 27.29
N GLU A 157 5.18 -48.86 26.95
CA GLU A 157 4.20 -49.27 25.93
C GLU A 157 4.86 -49.52 24.56
N LEU A 158 5.79 -48.67 24.14
CA LEU A 158 6.53 -48.87 22.89
C LEU A 158 7.43 -50.10 22.95
N ALA A 159 8.09 -50.35 24.09
CA ALA A 159 8.90 -51.54 24.29
C ALA A 159 8.05 -52.81 24.26
N ASP A 160 6.89 -52.80 24.94
CA ASP A 160 5.93 -53.89 24.97
C ASP A 160 5.39 -54.18 23.56
N LEU A 161 5.01 -53.14 22.80
CA LEU A 161 4.58 -53.28 21.41
C LEU A 161 5.69 -53.84 20.53
N ALA A 162 6.92 -53.35 20.67
CA ALA A 162 8.06 -53.86 19.91
C ALA A 162 8.32 -55.34 20.23
N GLN A 163 8.26 -55.73 21.51
CA GLN A 163 8.41 -57.11 21.93
C GLN A 163 7.27 -57.98 21.40
N TRP A 164 6.03 -57.49 21.45
CA TRP A 164 4.87 -58.19 20.91
C TRP A 164 5.01 -58.40 19.40
N LEU A 165 5.42 -57.39 18.65
CA LEU A 165 5.66 -57.50 17.21
C LEU A 165 6.80 -58.48 16.87
N ALA A 166 7.87 -58.48 17.66
CA ALA A 166 8.96 -59.45 17.52
C ALA A 166 8.50 -60.88 17.82
N ALA A 167 7.68 -61.07 18.86
CA ALA A 167 7.10 -62.37 19.18
C ALA A 167 6.10 -62.85 18.11
N HIS A 168 5.47 -61.93 17.39
CA HIS A 168 4.48 -62.23 16.36
C HIS A 168 4.94 -61.84 14.96
N GLU A 169 6.17 -62.22 14.59
CA GLU A 169 6.72 -62.03 13.24
C GLU A 169 5.82 -62.59 12.13
N ARG A 170 4.99 -63.60 12.41
CA ARG A 170 4.01 -64.14 11.46
C ARG A 170 3.08 -63.06 10.89
N PHE A 171 2.65 -62.09 11.70
CA PHE A 171 1.80 -60.99 11.19
C PHE A 171 2.55 -60.05 10.25
N ARG A 172 3.88 -59.94 10.37
CA ARG A 172 4.73 -59.22 9.41
C ARG A 172 4.77 -59.94 8.05
N LEU A 173 4.78 -61.27 8.07
CA LEU A 173 4.83 -62.12 6.86
C LEU A 173 3.49 -62.15 6.13
N TRP A 174 2.35 -61.98 6.82
CA TRP A 174 1.02 -61.93 6.20
C TRP A 174 0.90 -60.92 5.06
N GLY A 175 1.56 -59.76 5.16
CA GLY A 175 1.57 -58.78 4.06
C GLY A 175 2.19 -59.35 2.77
N GLN A 176 3.26 -60.13 2.89
CA GLN A 176 3.93 -60.79 1.76
C GLN A 176 3.13 -61.99 1.27
N GLU A 177 2.56 -62.79 2.17
CA GLU A 177 1.72 -63.95 1.82
C GLU A 177 0.45 -63.51 1.08
N ILE A 178 -0.24 -62.46 1.53
CA ILE A 178 -1.41 -61.89 0.85
C ILE A 178 -1.05 -61.37 -0.54
N ALA A 179 0.11 -60.71 -0.69
CA ALA A 179 0.60 -60.25 -1.98
C ALA A 179 0.91 -61.44 -2.91
N GLY A 180 1.56 -62.48 -2.40
CA GLY A 180 1.82 -63.73 -3.11
C GLY A 180 0.53 -64.42 -3.58
N TRP A 181 -0.47 -64.55 -2.70
CA TRP A 181 -1.77 -65.12 -3.04
C TRP A 181 -2.49 -64.30 -4.11
N ARG A 182 -2.48 -62.97 -4.02
CA ARG A 182 -3.05 -62.09 -5.07
C ARG A 182 -2.38 -62.32 -6.42
N ALA A 183 -1.06 -62.45 -6.45
CA ALA A 183 -0.31 -62.75 -7.67
C ALA A 183 -0.71 -64.13 -8.24
N GLN A 184 -0.78 -65.17 -7.41
CA GLN A 184 -1.22 -66.50 -7.82
C GLN A 184 -2.65 -66.52 -8.36
N PHE A 185 -3.60 -65.86 -7.70
CA PHE A 185 -4.97 -65.74 -8.21
C PHE A 185 -5.03 -65.00 -9.55
N SER A 186 -4.24 -63.94 -9.73
CA SER A 186 -4.14 -63.24 -11.01
C SER A 186 -3.56 -64.13 -12.12
N GLN A 187 -2.63 -65.01 -11.78
CA GLN A 187 -2.04 -65.97 -12.71
C GLN A 187 -3.06 -67.04 -13.08
N LEU A 188 -3.71 -67.67 -12.11
CA LEU A 188 -4.77 -68.66 -12.36
C LEU A 188 -5.91 -68.09 -13.22
N THR A 189 -6.27 -66.83 -13.03
CA THR A 189 -7.27 -66.15 -13.86
C THR A 189 -6.79 -66.00 -15.31
N ARG A 190 -5.53 -65.60 -15.52
CA ARG A 190 -4.93 -65.49 -16.86
C ARG A 190 -4.82 -66.84 -17.54
N ASP A 191 -4.36 -67.86 -16.83
CA ASP A 191 -4.22 -69.22 -17.35
C ASP A 191 -5.58 -69.80 -17.75
N LYS A 192 -6.63 -69.57 -16.94
CA LYS A 192 -8.00 -69.94 -17.28
C LYS A 192 -8.47 -69.25 -18.57
N GLN A 193 -8.20 -67.95 -18.71
CA GLN A 193 -8.54 -67.21 -19.95
C GLN A 193 -7.78 -67.78 -21.15
N GLN A 194 -6.48 -68.08 -21.02
CA GLN A 194 -5.69 -68.68 -22.09
C GLN A 194 -6.21 -70.07 -22.49
N LEU A 195 -6.54 -70.93 -21.52
CA LEU A 195 -7.14 -72.23 -21.78
C LEU A 195 -8.46 -72.10 -22.54
N THR A 196 -9.34 -71.17 -22.14
CA THR A 196 -10.60 -70.92 -22.87
C THR A 196 -10.36 -70.39 -24.30
N ALA A 197 -9.34 -69.55 -24.50
CA ALA A 197 -8.98 -69.06 -25.84
C ALA A 197 -8.38 -70.17 -26.72
N GLN A 198 -7.58 -71.07 -26.14
CA GLN A 198 -7.04 -72.22 -26.86
C GLN A 198 -8.12 -73.25 -27.20
N SER A 199 -9.03 -73.55 -26.27
CA SER A 199 -10.11 -74.51 -26.50
C SER A 199 -11.07 -74.04 -27.60
N THR A 200 -11.41 -72.74 -27.60
CA THR A 200 -12.22 -72.13 -28.65
C THR A 200 -11.50 -72.16 -30.00
N ARG A 201 -10.21 -71.79 -30.05
CA ARG A 201 -9.40 -71.89 -31.27
C ARG A 201 -9.33 -73.32 -31.81
N LEU A 202 -9.13 -74.31 -30.96
CA LEU A 202 -9.13 -75.72 -31.34
C LEU A 202 -10.49 -76.16 -31.90
N ALA A 203 -11.59 -75.74 -31.27
CA ALA A 203 -12.94 -76.02 -31.77
C ALA A 203 -13.14 -75.41 -33.17
N THR A 204 -12.73 -74.16 -33.38
CA THR A 204 -12.79 -73.51 -34.70
C THR A 204 -11.93 -74.23 -35.74
N LEU A 205 -10.71 -74.64 -35.39
CA LEU A 205 -9.84 -75.37 -36.31
C LEU A 205 -10.42 -76.75 -36.67
N ARG A 206 -11.00 -77.46 -35.71
CA ARG A 206 -11.71 -78.73 -35.95
C ARG A 206 -12.90 -78.54 -36.89
N GLN A 207 -13.68 -77.49 -36.68
CA GLN A 207 -14.79 -77.14 -37.58
C GLN A 207 -14.28 -76.82 -38.99
N LYS A 208 -13.22 -76.01 -39.12
CA LYS A 208 -12.59 -75.71 -40.41
C LYS A 208 -12.12 -76.98 -41.12
N LEU A 209 -11.49 -77.90 -40.39
CA LEU A 209 -11.05 -79.19 -40.91
C LEU A 209 -12.26 -80.00 -41.44
N ALA A 210 -13.33 -80.10 -40.66
CA ALA A 210 -14.54 -80.80 -41.07
C ALA A 210 -15.22 -80.20 -42.31
N THR A 211 -15.08 -78.88 -42.54
CA THR A 211 -15.66 -78.18 -43.70
C THR A 211 -14.77 -78.19 -44.95
N LEU A 212 -13.53 -78.66 -44.86
CA LEU A 212 -12.65 -78.74 -46.03
C LEU A 212 -13.13 -79.88 -46.94
N PRO A 213 -13.34 -79.63 -48.26
CA PRO A 213 -13.66 -80.69 -49.19
C PRO A 213 -12.51 -81.69 -49.25
N ALA A 214 -12.83 -82.98 -49.34
CA ALA A 214 -11.84 -84.02 -49.60
C ALA A 214 -11.09 -83.66 -50.90
N SER A 215 -9.76 -83.57 -50.83
CA SER A 215 -8.95 -83.25 -52.01
C SER A 215 -9.21 -84.31 -53.09
N PRO A 216 -9.53 -83.93 -54.34
CA PRO A 216 -9.82 -84.87 -55.42
C PRO A 216 -8.56 -85.57 -55.97
N LEU A 217 -7.38 -85.28 -55.41
CA LEU A 217 -6.11 -85.88 -55.80
C LEU A 217 -5.97 -87.26 -55.17
N THR A 218 -6.55 -88.27 -55.81
CA THR A 218 -6.22 -89.68 -55.56
C THR A 218 -4.97 -90.06 -56.35
N LEU A 219 -3.84 -89.41 -56.05
CA LEU A 219 -2.55 -89.83 -56.58
C LEU A 219 -1.99 -90.93 -55.68
N SER A 220 -1.75 -92.10 -56.25
CA SER A 220 -1.03 -93.19 -55.59
C SER A 220 0.43 -92.78 -55.30
N ALA A 221 1.05 -93.41 -54.31
CA ALA A 221 2.44 -93.10 -53.94
C ALA A 221 3.42 -93.24 -55.13
N ASP A 222 3.15 -94.16 -56.05
CA ASP A 222 3.94 -94.40 -57.25
C ASP A 222 3.75 -93.29 -58.30
N GLU A 223 2.53 -92.79 -58.49
CA GLU A 223 2.25 -91.63 -59.36
C GLU A 223 2.90 -90.35 -58.82
N VAL A 224 2.94 -90.20 -57.50
CA VAL A 224 3.64 -89.09 -56.85
C VAL A 224 5.15 -89.23 -57.04
N ALA A 225 5.71 -90.43 -56.90
CA ALA A 225 7.14 -90.67 -57.12
C ALA A 225 7.55 -90.37 -58.57
N ALA A 226 6.80 -90.86 -59.56
CA ALA A 226 7.03 -90.58 -60.97
C ALA A 226 6.92 -89.08 -61.30
N ALA A 227 5.93 -88.39 -60.73
CA ALA A 227 5.78 -86.94 -60.90
C ALA A 227 6.93 -86.15 -60.25
N ILE A 228 7.43 -86.58 -59.08
CA ILE A 228 8.61 -85.99 -58.42
C ILE A 228 9.86 -86.23 -59.27
N GLU A 229 10.05 -87.40 -59.85
CA GLU A 229 11.19 -87.70 -60.71
C GLU A 229 11.17 -86.83 -61.97
N GLN A 230 10.02 -86.70 -62.63
CA GLN A 230 9.83 -85.79 -63.77
C GLN A 230 10.07 -84.31 -63.40
N GLN A 231 9.62 -83.88 -62.21
CA GLN A 231 9.92 -82.56 -61.65
C GLN A 231 11.43 -82.37 -61.38
N THR A 232 12.12 -83.42 -60.96
CA THR A 232 13.55 -83.38 -60.66
C THR A 232 14.37 -83.30 -61.94
N GLN A 233 14.03 -84.08 -62.97
CA GLN A 233 14.67 -84.01 -64.29
C GLN A 233 14.46 -82.64 -64.99
N SER A 234 13.32 -81.99 -64.77
CA SER A 234 13.03 -80.65 -65.31
C SER A 234 13.58 -79.48 -64.47
N ARG A 235 14.16 -79.75 -63.29
CA ARG A 235 14.77 -78.73 -62.41
C ARG A 235 15.87 -77.88 -63.06
N PRO A 236 16.87 -78.44 -63.77
CA PRO A 236 17.92 -77.62 -64.41
C PRO A 236 17.35 -76.69 -65.50
N LEU A 237 16.36 -77.17 -66.27
CA LEU A 237 15.70 -76.35 -67.30
C LEU A 237 14.94 -75.18 -66.68
N ARG A 238 14.24 -75.39 -65.56
CA ARG A 238 13.53 -74.32 -64.84
C ARG A 238 14.49 -73.31 -64.21
N GLN A 239 15.61 -73.75 -63.63
CA GLN A 239 16.65 -72.84 -63.13
C GLN A 239 17.25 -71.99 -64.26
N ARG A 240 17.48 -72.59 -65.44
CA ARG A 240 17.93 -71.87 -66.63
C ARG A 240 16.88 -70.87 -67.13
N LEU A 241 15.59 -71.21 -67.08
CA LEU A 241 14.51 -70.29 -67.42
C LEU A 241 14.39 -69.11 -66.44
N ILE A 242 14.52 -69.35 -65.14
CA ILE A 242 14.47 -68.29 -64.11
C ILE A 242 15.62 -67.30 -64.34
N SER A 243 16.85 -67.79 -64.45
CA SER A 243 18.02 -66.94 -64.68
C SER A 243 17.93 -66.15 -66.00
N LEU A 244 17.47 -66.77 -67.09
CA LEU A 244 17.21 -66.07 -68.35
C LEU A 244 16.09 -65.03 -68.24
N HIS A 245 15.03 -65.34 -67.49
CA HIS A 245 13.93 -64.40 -67.27
C HIS A 245 14.40 -63.16 -66.49
N GLU A 246 15.21 -63.33 -65.46
CA GLU A 246 15.80 -62.22 -64.70
C GLU A 246 16.71 -61.36 -65.59
N GLN A 247 17.58 -61.96 -66.39
CA GLN A 247 18.42 -61.25 -67.36
C GLN A 247 17.59 -60.47 -68.38
N HIS A 248 16.53 -61.08 -68.92
CA HIS A 248 15.62 -60.44 -69.86
C HIS A 248 14.86 -59.26 -69.21
N GLN A 249 14.38 -59.41 -67.97
CA GLN A 249 13.73 -58.33 -67.22
C GLN A 249 14.67 -57.12 -67.01
N LEU A 250 15.93 -57.39 -66.63
CA LEU A 250 16.93 -56.34 -66.45
C LEU A 250 17.24 -55.60 -67.75
N LEU A 251 17.46 -56.33 -68.85
CA LEU A 251 17.69 -55.74 -70.16
C LEU A 251 16.49 -54.93 -70.64
N ARG A 252 15.27 -55.44 -70.46
CA ARG A 252 14.04 -54.74 -70.84
C ARG A 252 13.85 -53.45 -70.02
N LYS A 253 14.21 -53.46 -68.73
CA LYS A 253 14.20 -52.26 -67.89
C LYS A 253 15.23 -51.22 -68.38
N ARG A 254 16.47 -51.64 -68.68
CA ARG A 254 17.50 -50.74 -69.25
C ARG A 254 17.07 -50.14 -70.58
N LEU A 255 16.44 -50.93 -71.45
CA LEU A 255 15.97 -50.47 -72.75
C LEU A 255 14.87 -49.40 -72.59
N ARG A 256 13.94 -49.57 -71.64
CA ARG A 256 12.95 -48.54 -71.29
C ARG A 256 13.61 -47.27 -70.75
N GLN A 257 14.54 -47.39 -69.81
CA GLN A 257 15.25 -46.24 -69.24
C GLN A 257 16.05 -45.47 -70.30
N ASN A 258 16.72 -46.17 -71.22
CA ASN A 258 17.43 -45.52 -72.32
C ASN A 258 16.46 -44.82 -73.28
N ALA A 259 15.32 -45.43 -73.61
CA ALA A 259 14.31 -44.80 -74.44
C ALA A 259 13.73 -43.53 -73.80
N GLU A 260 13.44 -43.57 -72.49
CA GLU A 260 13.00 -42.41 -71.70
C GLU A 260 14.07 -41.30 -71.68
N SER A 261 15.33 -41.65 -71.43
CA SER A 261 16.46 -40.71 -71.45
C SER A 261 16.63 -40.03 -72.81
N VAL A 262 16.55 -40.80 -73.91
CA VAL A 262 16.61 -40.25 -75.28
C VAL A 262 15.43 -39.32 -75.55
N GLN A 263 14.21 -39.68 -75.14
CA GLN A 263 13.04 -38.80 -75.28
C GLN A 263 13.19 -37.50 -74.48
N GLN A 264 13.71 -37.57 -73.25
CA GLN A 264 13.97 -36.38 -72.43
C GLN A 264 15.01 -35.47 -73.07
N ALA A 265 16.14 -36.02 -73.52
CA ALA A 265 17.18 -35.26 -74.21
C ALA A 265 16.66 -34.61 -75.50
N GLN A 266 15.84 -35.32 -76.29
CA GLN A 266 15.19 -34.76 -77.48
C GLN A 266 14.24 -33.61 -77.12
N ALA A 267 13.42 -33.77 -76.07
CA ALA A 267 12.51 -32.72 -75.62
C ALA A 267 13.27 -31.48 -75.11
N GLU A 268 14.38 -31.67 -74.39
CA GLU A 268 15.26 -30.57 -73.96
C GLU A 268 15.93 -29.87 -75.14
N GLN A 269 16.41 -30.63 -76.13
CA GLN A 269 16.99 -30.07 -77.35
C GLN A 269 15.97 -29.22 -78.11
N VAL A 270 14.72 -29.69 -78.24
CA VAL A 270 13.64 -28.91 -78.87
C VAL A 270 13.36 -27.62 -78.09
N LYS A 271 13.31 -27.65 -76.76
CA LYS A 271 13.12 -26.45 -75.91
C LYS A 271 14.27 -25.45 -76.05
N LEU A 272 15.51 -25.93 -76.02
CA LEU A 272 16.69 -25.08 -76.17
C LEU A 272 16.72 -24.43 -77.56
N ASN A 273 16.42 -25.19 -78.62
CA ASN A 273 16.33 -24.66 -79.98
C ASN A 273 15.24 -23.60 -80.11
N ALA A 274 14.04 -23.82 -79.55
CA ALA A 274 12.97 -22.83 -79.56
C ALA A 274 13.39 -21.54 -78.83
N THR A 275 14.06 -21.67 -77.68
CA THR A 275 14.57 -20.52 -76.90
C THR A 275 15.64 -19.77 -77.69
N LEU A 276 16.54 -20.48 -78.38
CA LEU A 276 17.58 -19.90 -79.21
C LEU A 276 16.98 -19.13 -80.39
N THR A 277 15.97 -19.68 -81.06
CA THR A 277 15.22 -19.00 -82.14
C THR A 277 14.60 -17.70 -81.65
N LEU A 278 13.88 -17.72 -80.51
CA LEU A 278 13.29 -16.52 -79.92
C LEU A 278 14.35 -15.45 -79.58
N ARG A 279 15.50 -15.87 -79.02
CA ARG A 279 16.61 -14.95 -78.71
C ARG A 279 17.24 -14.35 -79.97
N ARG A 280 17.34 -15.13 -81.07
CA ARG A 280 17.83 -14.62 -82.37
C ARG A 280 16.88 -13.59 -82.97
N GLU A 281 15.56 -13.79 -82.86
CA GLU A 281 14.55 -12.82 -83.28
C GLU A 281 14.67 -11.54 -82.45
N GLN A 282 14.70 -11.64 -81.12
CA GLN A 282 14.88 -10.48 -80.22
C GLN A 282 16.19 -9.73 -80.49
N TYR A 283 17.29 -10.43 -80.74
CA TYR A 283 18.56 -9.83 -81.12
C TYR A 283 18.43 -9.09 -82.47
N LYS A 284 17.79 -9.70 -83.47
CA LYS A 284 17.60 -9.10 -84.79
C LYS A 284 16.82 -7.78 -84.69
N ASP A 285 15.70 -7.80 -83.98
CA ASP A 285 14.83 -6.63 -83.84
C ASP A 285 15.53 -5.51 -83.07
N LYS A 286 16.13 -5.80 -81.90
CA LYS A 286 16.85 -4.79 -81.11
C LYS A 286 18.12 -4.28 -81.79
N ASN A 287 18.84 -5.13 -82.51
CA ASN A 287 20.02 -4.70 -83.26
C ASN A 287 19.63 -3.80 -84.44
N GLN A 288 18.51 -4.07 -85.12
CA GLN A 288 17.97 -3.18 -86.13
C GLN A 288 17.62 -1.82 -85.52
N HIS A 289 16.91 -1.80 -84.38
CA HIS A 289 16.62 -0.56 -83.65
C HIS A 289 17.88 0.21 -83.23
N TYR A 290 18.92 -0.50 -82.78
CA TYR A 290 20.22 0.12 -82.46
C TYR A 290 20.89 0.73 -83.69
N LEU A 291 20.89 0.04 -84.84
CA LEU A 291 21.48 0.55 -86.08
C LEU A 291 20.73 1.78 -86.60
N ASP A 292 19.39 1.76 -86.57
CA ASP A 292 18.56 2.88 -86.99
C ASP A 292 18.81 4.11 -86.08
N LEU A 293 18.86 3.90 -84.75
CA LEU A 293 19.14 4.97 -83.80
C LEU A 293 20.58 5.49 -83.89
N LYS A 294 21.55 4.62 -84.19
CA LYS A 294 22.94 5.00 -84.44
C LYS A 294 23.06 5.85 -85.71
N ALA A 295 22.37 5.47 -86.78
CA ALA A 295 22.33 6.26 -88.02
C ALA A 295 21.67 7.63 -87.79
N LEU A 296 20.62 7.69 -86.95
CA LEU A 296 20.00 8.94 -86.54
C LEU A 296 20.98 9.83 -85.76
N CYS A 297 21.67 9.29 -84.75
CA CYS A 297 22.68 10.02 -83.99
C CYS A 297 23.84 10.52 -84.88
N GLN A 298 24.27 9.73 -85.87
CA GLN A 298 25.31 10.15 -86.81
C GLN A 298 24.86 11.31 -87.70
N ARG A 299 23.63 11.27 -88.21
CA ARG A 299 23.05 12.39 -88.96
C ARG A 299 22.93 13.64 -88.09
N GLU A 300 22.53 13.46 -86.84
CA GLU A 300 22.47 14.54 -85.84
C GLU A 300 23.86 15.14 -85.56
N GLU A 301 24.92 14.32 -85.46
CA GLU A 301 26.32 14.79 -85.38
C GLU A 301 26.77 15.52 -86.65
N THR A 302 26.47 15.01 -87.85
CA THR A 302 26.80 15.72 -89.11
C THR A 302 26.06 17.05 -89.21
N ILE A 303 24.80 17.12 -88.77
CA ILE A 303 24.03 18.37 -88.73
C ILE A 303 24.69 19.36 -87.77
N LYS A 304 25.13 18.91 -86.58
CA LYS A 304 25.85 19.76 -85.63
C LYS A 304 27.20 20.25 -86.16
N ASP A 305 27.95 19.40 -86.87
CA ASP A 305 29.19 19.81 -87.51
C ASP A 305 28.93 20.89 -88.57
N LEU A 306 27.82 20.79 -89.33
CA LEU A 306 27.40 21.82 -90.28
C LEU A 306 26.93 23.12 -89.60
N GLU A 307 26.40 23.07 -88.38
CA GLU A 307 26.12 24.27 -87.56
C GLU A 307 27.42 25.01 -87.21
N SER A 308 28.51 24.30 -86.89
CA SER A 308 29.79 24.95 -86.62
C SER A 308 30.39 25.69 -87.83
N TYR A 309 30.05 25.29 -89.05
CA TYR A 309 30.37 26.03 -90.27
C TYR A 309 29.45 27.24 -90.49
N ARG A 310 28.22 27.23 -89.97
CA ARG A 310 27.29 28.36 -90.01
C ARG A 310 27.69 29.49 -89.06
N ASP A 311 28.26 29.14 -87.91
CA ASP A 311 28.80 30.14 -86.96
C ASP A 311 29.99 30.94 -87.52
N ARG A 312 30.65 30.45 -88.58
CA ARG A 312 31.81 31.09 -89.22
C ARG A 312 31.45 32.01 -90.40
N LEU A 313 30.16 32.26 -90.65
CA LEU A 313 29.70 33.11 -91.74
C LEU A 313 29.62 34.58 -91.29
N GLU A 314 30.57 35.40 -91.75
CA GLU A 314 30.56 36.86 -91.58
C GLU A 314 29.74 37.53 -92.71
N ALA A 315 28.93 38.53 -92.35
CA ALA A 315 28.10 39.25 -93.32
C ALA A 315 28.94 39.93 -94.43
N GLY A 316 28.59 39.65 -95.69
CA GLY A 316 29.17 40.30 -96.86
C GLY A 316 30.39 39.59 -97.48
N LYS A 317 30.89 38.48 -96.91
CA LYS A 317 31.90 37.62 -97.54
C LYS A 317 31.27 36.34 -98.10
N PRO A 318 31.77 35.79 -99.21
CA PRO A 318 31.22 34.58 -99.82
C PRO A 318 31.43 33.37 -98.91
N CYS A 319 30.36 32.64 -98.62
CA CYS A 319 30.42 31.40 -97.85
C CYS A 319 31.34 30.37 -98.51
N PRO A 320 32.29 29.74 -97.78
CA PRO A 320 33.23 28.77 -98.34
C PRO A 320 32.58 27.44 -98.78
N LEU A 321 31.30 27.22 -98.48
CA LEU A 321 30.56 26.01 -98.89
C LEU A 321 29.57 26.25 -100.04
N CYS A 322 29.06 27.47 -100.25
CA CYS A 322 28.04 27.75 -101.27
C CYS A 322 28.22 29.03 -102.08
N GLY A 323 29.19 29.90 -101.72
CA GLY A 323 29.48 31.16 -102.44
C GLY A 323 28.46 32.29 -102.28
N ALA A 324 27.33 32.07 -101.59
CA ALA A 324 26.31 33.09 -101.38
C ALA A 324 26.68 34.08 -100.24
N CYS A 325 26.23 35.34 -100.36
CA CYS A 325 26.54 36.44 -99.43
C CYS A 325 25.44 36.75 -98.40
N GLU A 326 24.28 36.10 -98.47
CA GLU A 326 23.14 36.34 -97.57
C GLU A 326 22.48 35.02 -97.13
N HIS A 327 22.27 34.86 -95.81
CA HIS A 327 21.67 33.67 -95.21
C HIS A 327 20.69 34.05 -94.07
N PRO A 328 19.43 34.35 -94.40
CA PRO A 328 18.46 34.88 -93.43
C PRO A 328 17.84 33.86 -92.45
N ALA A 329 18.14 32.56 -92.56
CA ALA A 329 17.44 31.50 -91.81
C ALA A 329 18.27 30.81 -90.70
N ILE A 330 19.39 31.39 -90.27
CA ILE A 330 20.32 30.72 -89.34
C ILE A 330 19.76 30.63 -87.91
N GLU A 331 19.02 31.65 -87.45
CA GLU A 331 18.56 31.74 -86.05
C GLU A 331 17.50 30.68 -85.67
N GLN A 332 16.73 30.16 -86.64
CA GLN A 332 15.62 29.24 -86.35
C GLN A 332 16.07 27.81 -86.00
N TYR A 333 17.31 27.43 -86.31
CA TYR A 333 17.77 26.04 -86.15
C TYR A 333 18.67 25.80 -84.92
N ALA A 334 19.14 26.86 -84.25
CA ALA A 334 20.20 26.78 -83.23
C ALA A 334 19.81 26.14 -81.88
N SER A 335 18.59 25.59 -81.71
CA SER A 335 18.07 25.16 -80.40
C SER A 335 17.76 23.66 -80.25
N LEU A 336 18.22 22.78 -81.15
CA LEU A 336 18.05 21.32 -81.01
C LEU A 336 19.21 20.67 -80.22
N THR A 337 18.92 20.07 -79.05
CA THR A 337 19.92 19.43 -78.16
C THR A 337 20.05 17.92 -78.39
N LEU A 338 21.28 17.46 -78.60
CA LEU A 338 21.66 16.11 -79.09
C LEU A 338 21.71 14.98 -78.04
N THR A 339 21.59 15.29 -76.76
CA THR A 339 22.00 14.38 -75.67
C THR A 339 21.03 13.21 -75.39
N ASP A 340 19.75 13.32 -75.73
CA ASP A 340 18.76 12.29 -75.36
C ASP A 340 18.81 11.06 -76.27
N ASN A 341 19.07 11.24 -77.57
CA ASN A 341 19.22 10.13 -78.51
C ASN A 341 20.52 9.36 -78.27
N GLN A 342 21.60 10.05 -77.90
CA GLN A 342 22.87 9.43 -77.52
C GLN A 342 22.71 8.50 -76.29
N ARG A 343 21.99 8.93 -75.25
CA ARG A 343 21.70 8.08 -74.08
C ARG A 343 20.89 6.84 -74.43
N ARG A 344 19.89 6.97 -75.32
CA ARG A 344 19.07 5.84 -75.78
C ARG A 344 19.89 4.85 -76.61
N ARG A 345 20.81 5.32 -77.44
CA ARG A 345 21.74 4.49 -78.22
C ARG A 345 22.61 3.64 -77.29
N ASP A 346 23.25 4.26 -76.30
CA ASP A 346 24.16 3.56 -75.39
C ASP A 346 23.41 2.54 -74.49
N ALA A 347 22.15 2.81 -74.15
CA ALA A 347 21.28 1.83 -73.48
C ALA A 347 20.95 0.64 -74.39
N LEU A 348 20.55 0.87 -75.64
CA LEU A 348 20.27 -0.18 -76.61
C LEU A 348 21.51 -1.01 -76.96
N GLU A 349 22.69 -0.39 -77.00
CA GLU A 349 23.96 -1.10 -77.24
C GLU A 349 24.23 -2.17 -76.18
N LYS A 350 24.01 -1.82 -74.90
CA LYS A 350 24.16 -2.77 -73.78
C LYS A 350 23.14 -3.90 -73.85
N GLU A 351 21.90 -3.61 -74.23
CA GLU A 351 20.87 -4.63 -74.38
C GLU A 351 21.15 -5.60 -75.54
N VAL A 352 21.65 -5.09 -76.66
CA VAL A 352 22.04 -5.92 -77.82
C VAL A 352 23.26 -6.78 -77.49
N ALA A 353 24.23 -6.24 -76.75
CA ALA A 353 25.38 -7.00 -76.25
C ALA A 353 24.95 -8.12 -75.29
N ALA A 354 24.03 -7.83 -74.35
CA ALA A 354 23.48 -8.82 -73.43
C ALA A 354 22.73 -9.95 -74.17
N LEU A 355 21.89 -9.62 -75.15
CA LEU A 355 21.19 -10.63 -75.97
C LEU A 355 22.15 -11.51 -76.78
N LYS A 356 23.28 -10.95 -77.23
CA LYS A 356 24.32 -11.70 -77.94
C LYS A 356 25.02 -12.71 -77.03
N GLU A 357 25.37 -12.32 -75.81
CA GLU A 357 25.98 -13.22 -74.81
C GLU A 357 25.00 -14.32 -74.38
N GLU A 358 23.75 -13.98 -74.09
CA GLU A 358 22.71 -14.96 -73.75
C GLU A 358 22.48 -15.98 -74.88
N GLY A 359 22.45 -15.51 -76.14
CA GLY A 359 22.34 -16.38 -77.31
C GLY A 359 23.52 -17.35 -77.46
N LEU A 360 24.74 -16.91 -77.18
CA LEU A 360 25.95 -17.75 -77.20
C LEU A 360 25.93 -18.80 -76.07
N LEU A 361 25.48 -18.44 -74.86
CA LEU A 361 25.35 -19.37 -73.74
C LEU A 361 24.33 -20.48 -74.02
N ILE A 362 23.19 -20.14 -74.61
CA ILE A 362 22.16 -21.13 -74.98
C ILE A 362 22.66 -22.01 -76.14
N SER A 363 23.35 -21.43 -77.12
CA SER A 363 23.97 -22.20 -78.22
C SER A 363 25.06 -23.16 -77.76
N GLY A 364 25.80 -22.82 -76.69
CA GLY A 364 26.77 -23.71 -76.06
C GLY A 364 26.13 -24.89 -75.35
N ARG A 365 24.90 -24.73 -74.84
CA ARG A 365 24.11 -25.80 -74.19
C ARG A 365 23.31 -26.67 -75.18
N SER A 366 23.11 -26.20 -76.41
CA SER A 366 22.40 -26.94 -77.46
C SER A 366 23.32 -27.75 -78.39
N ARG A 367 24.65 -27.60 -78.24
CA ARG A 367 25.64 -28.45 -78.92
C ARG A 367 25.91 -29.67 -78.03
N PRO A 368 25.78 -30.90 -78.57
CA PRO A 368 26.08 -32.13 -77.83
C PRO A 368 27.54 -32.22 -77.42
#